data_AF-T0FWV5-F1
#
_entry.id   AF-T0FWV5-F1
#
_cell.length_a   1.000
_cell.length_b   1.000
_cell.length_c   1.000
_cell.angle_alpha   90.00
_cell.angle_beta   90.00
_cell.angle_gamma   90.00
#
_symmetry.space_group_name_H-M   'P 1'
#
loop_
_entity.id
_entity.type
_entity.pdbx_description
1 polymer ?
#
loop_
_entity_poly.entity_id
_entity_poly.type
_entity_poly.pdbx_seq_one_letter_code
_entity_poly.pdbx_strand_id
1 'polypeptide(L)'
;MNSLQRSIFCFFILVFSIVFVFTCRKGPSVSKEEVQKLSKDYFTRLCTKTAECASRYLETLPASEKTSENAAYSVDQCMEEQKDQNILPDEYEKVTDAQIAKVKVCMEDLLKVPCEEMEGGGIPSCQELFQSPKDE
;
A
#
# COMPACT_ATOMS: atom_id res chain seq x y z
N MET A 1 11.69 57.83 17.63
CA MET A 1 11.36 56.66 16.80
C MET A 1 11.99 55.39 17.39
N ASN A 2 11.53 54.75 18.48
CA ASN A 2 12.30 53.59 19.02
C ASN A 2 11.59 52.52 19.87
N SER A 3 10.30 52.63 20.22
CA SER A 3 9.66 51.61 21.09
C SER A 3 8.62 50.75 20.36
N LEU A 4 7.72 51.39 19.60
CA LEU A 4 6.61 50.70 18.95
C LEU A 4 7.06 49.76 17.82
N GLN A 5 8.08 50.15 17.06
CA GLN A 5 8.60 49.37 15.93
C GLN A 5 9.36 48.10 16.38
N ARG A 6 9.96 48.14 17.58
CA ARG A 6 10.70 47.02 18.17
C ARG A 6 9.77 45.94 18.71
N SER A 7 8.60 46.34 19.22
CA SER A 7 7.58 45.43 19.76
C SER A 7 6.88 44.64 18.65
N ILE A 8 6.60 45.29 17.51
CA ILE A 8 6.01 44.64 16.33
C ILE A 8 6.98 43.61 15.73
N PHE A 9 8.28 43.95 15.62
CA PHE A 9 9.29 43.04 15.06
C PHE A 9 9.48 41.78 15.92
N CYS A 10 9.47 41.91 17.25
CA CYS A 10 9.52 40.75 18.15
C CYS A 10 8.27 39.86 18.04
N PHE A 11 7.08 40.44 17.83
CA PHE A 11 5.84 39.69 17.68
C PHE A 11 5.82 38.87 16.38
N PHE A 12 6.31 39.44 15.27
CA PHE A 12 6.43 38.72 14.00
C PHE A 12 7.42 37.55 14.05
N ILE A 13 8.56 37.69 14.74
CA ILE A 13 9.53 36.58 14.91
C ILE A 13 8.93 35.44 15.76
N LEU A 14 8.16 35.78 16.80
CA LEU A 14 7.52 34.80 17.68
C LEU A 14 6.45 34.00 16.95
N VAL A 15 5.61 34.66 16.13
CA VAL A 15 4.60 33.99 15.30
C VAL A 15 5.25 33.11 14.23
N PHE A 16 6.34 33.57 13.59
CA PHE A 16 7.04 32.79 12.56
C PHE A 16 7.74 31.55 13.14
N SER A 17 8.31 31.64 14.35
CA SER A 17 8.86 30.47 15.05
C SER A 17 7.80 29.43 15.42
N ILE A 18 6.58 29.86 15.79
CA ILE A 18 5.50 28.92 16.14
C ILE A 18 5.05 28.14 14.90
N VAL A 19 4.98 28.76 13.72
CA VAL A 19 4.60 28.07 12.47
C VAL A 19 5.67 27.05 12.03
N PHE A 20 6.96 27.31 12.29
CA PHE A 20 8.04 26.42 11.88
C PHE A 20 8.19 25.15 12.74
N VAL A 21 7.68 25.16 13.99
CA VAL A 21 7.77 24.00 14.89
C VAL A 21 6.71 22.93 14.56
N PHE A 22 5.65 23.27 13.82
CA PHE A 22 4.56 22.35 13.49
C PHE A 22 4.71 21.57 12.18
N THR A 23 5.80 21.75 11.41
CA THR A 23 6.04 20.98 10.18
C THR A 23 6.94 19.76 10.39
N CYS A 24 7.03 19.23 11.61
CA CYS A 24 7.61 17.91 11.82
C CYS A 24 6.60 16.84 11.38
N ARG A 25 6.58 16.54 10.07
CA ARG A 25 5.94 15.30 9.56
C ARG A 25 6.67 14.12 10.17
N LYS A 26 6.04 13.47 11.14
CA LYS A 26 6.56 12.24 11.73
C LYS A 26 6.35 11.13 10.70
N GLY A 27 7.44 10.67 10.09
CA GLY A 27 7.43 9.46 9.25
C GLY A 27 6.98 8.23 10.06
N PRO A 28 6.78 7.09 9.40
CA PRO A 28 6.29 5.89 10.05
C PRO A 28 7.27 5.39 11.12
N SER A 29 6.76 4.57 12.05
CA SER A 29 7.53 3.95 13.13
C SER A 29 8.57 2.93 12.66
N VAL A 30 8.48 2.49 11.40
CA VAL A 30 9.33 1.48 10.77
C VAL A 30 10.24 2.11 9.72
N SER A 31 11.39 1.50 9.45
CA SER A 31 12.38 2.01 8.51
C SER A 31 11.90 2.04 7.04
N LYS A 32 12.58 2.83 6.20
CA LYS A 32 12.29 2.89 4.76
C LYS A 32 12.44 1.54 4.08
N GLU A 33 13.44 0.77 4.51
CA GLU A 33 13.69 -0.60 4.04
C GLU A 33 12.53 -1.53 4.40
N GLU A 34 11.95 -1.39 5.60
CA GLU A 34 10.78 -2.16 6.02
C GLU A 34 9.52 -1.81 5.21
N VAL A 35 9.31 -0.52 4.90
CA VAL A 35 8.22 -0.07 4.03
C VAL A 35 8.33 -0.67 2.63
N GLN A 36 9.54 -0.62 2.03
CA GLN A 36 9.77 -1.20 0.71
C GLN A 36 9.60 -2.71 0.71
N LYS A 37 10.09 -3.39 1.77
CA LYS A 37 9.89 -4.83 1.95
C LYS A 37 8.41 -5.17 2.07
N LEU A 38 7.63 -4.39 2.82
CA LEU A 38 6.20 -4.63 3.00
C LEU A 38 5.44 -4.58 1.68
N SER A 39 5.76 -3.63 0.80
CA SER A 39 5.17 -3.54 -0.54
C SER A 39 5.50 -4.77 -1.40
N LYS A 40 6.77 -5.19 -1.41
CA LYS A 40 7.20 -6.40 -2.14
C LYS A 40 6.56 -7.67 -1.59
N ASP A 41 6.47 -7.80 -0.26
CA ASP A 41 5.88 -8.96 0.39
C ASP A 41 4.37 -9.04 0.09
N TYR A 42 3.67 -7.90 0.00
CA TYR A 42 2.27 -7.83 -0.41
C TYR A 42 2.08 -8.40 -1.83
N PHE A 43 2.82 -7.88 -2.83
CA PHE A 43 2.68 -8.36 -4.21
C PHE A 43 3.10 -9.82 -4.36
N THR A 44 4.14 -10.26 -3.65
CA THR A 44 4.56 -11.66 -3.64
C THR A 44 3.43 -12.58 -3.17
N ARG A 45 2.74 -12.21 -2.08
CA ARG A 45 1.60 -12.98 -1.57
C ARG A 45 0.40 -12.94 -2.51
N LEU A 46 0.09 -11.77 -3.07
CA LEU A 46 -0.98 -11.61 -4.05
C LEU A 46 -0.72 -12.51 -5.27
N CYS A 47 0.47 -12.43 -5.86
CA CYS A 47 0.85 -13.23 -7.02
C CYS A 47 0.85 -14.73 -6.73
N THR A 48 1.34 -15.14 -5.56
CA THR A 48 1.28 -16.55 -5.13
C THR A 48 -0.17 -17.02 -5.02
N LYS A 49 -1.05 -16.21 -4.43
CA LYS A 49 -2.46 -16.55 -4.28
C LYS A 49 -3.18 -16.61 -5.62
N THR A 50 -2.91 -15.67 -6.53
CA THR A 50 -3.47 -15.67 -7.88
C THR A 50 -3.01 -16.89 -8.67
N ALA A 51 -1.73 -17.28 -8.59
CA ALA A 51 -1.21 -18.48 -9.22
C ALA A 51 -1.86 -19.75 -8.66
N GLU A 52 -2.04 -19.85 -7.34
CA GLU A 52 -2.76 -20.94 -6.67
C GLU A 52 -4.20 -21.05 -7.19
N CYS A 53 -4.91 -19.93 -7.24
CA CYS A 53 -6.31 -19.90 -7.67
C CYS A 53 -6.48 -20.18 -9.16
N ALA A 54 -5.61 -19.63 -10.00
CA ALA A 54 -5.58 -19.94 -11.42
C ALA A 54 -5.32 -21.44 -11.65
N SER A 55 -4.33 -22.02 -10.96
CA SER A 55 -4.04 -23.46 -11.07
C SER A 55 -5.25 -24.30 -10.66
N ARG A 56 -5.92 -23.95 -9.57
CA ARG A 56 -7.12 -24.66 -9.10
C ARG A 56 -8.28 -24.56 -10.09
N TYR A 57 -8.46 -23.40 -10.71
CA TYR A 57 -9.46 -23.21 -11.77
C TYR A 57 -9.15 -24.09 -13.00
N LEU A 58 -7.88 -24.17 -13.42
CA LEU A 58 -7.48 -25.03 -14.54
C LEU A 58 -7.69 -26.52 -14.25
N GLU A 59 -7.62 -26.94 -12.99
CA GLU A 59 -7.93 -28.30 -12.60
C GLU A 59 -9.43 -28.63 -12.73
N THR A 60 -10.32 -27.67 -12.45
CA THR A 60 -11.78 -27.86 -12.54
C THR A 60 -12.32 -27.79 -13.97
N LEU A 61 -11.55 -27.25 -14.92
CA LEU A 61 -11.96 -27.20 -16.33
C LEU A 61 -12.11 -28.62 -16.94
N PRO A 62 -13.14 -28.85 -17.77
CA PRO A 62 -13.28 -30.10 -18.50
C PRO A 62 -12.14 -30.28 -19.50
N ALA A 63 -11.78 -31.54 -19.81
CA ALA A 63 -10.65 -31.86 -20.70
C ALA A 63 -10.77 -31.25 -22.11
N SER A 64 -12.00 -30.96 -22.57
CA SER A 64 -12.27 -30.25 -23.83
C SER A 64 -11.85 -28.78 -23.83
N GLU A 65 -11.70 -28.18 -22.65
CA GLU A 65 -11.36 -26.76 -22.47
C GLU A 65 -9.91 -26.57 -21.98
N LYS A 66 -9.19 -27.65 -21.65
CA LYS A 66 -7.75 -27.60 -21.33
C LYS A 66 -6.92 -27.41 -22.59
N THR A 67 -6.86 -26.18 -23.10
CA THR A 67 -5.95 -25.81 -24.20
C THR A 67 -4.54 -25.53 -23.67
N SER A 68 -3.51 -25.63 -24.52
CA SER A 68 -2.14 -25.25 -24.14
C SER A 68 -1.97 -23.74 -23.89
N GLU A 69 -2.95 -22.92 -24.30
CA GLU A 69 -3.03 -21.48 -24.02
C GLU A 69 -3.45 -21.19 -22.57
N ASN A 70 -4.09 -22.15 -21.89
CA ASN A 70 -4.40 -22.06 -20.47
C ASN A 70 -3.16 -22.38 -19.61
N ALA A 71 -2.03 -21.74 -19.93
CA ALA A 71 -0.82 -21.90 -19.15
C ALA A 71 -1.07 -21.41 -17.72
N ALA A 72 -0.58 -22.17 -16.74
CA ALA A 72 -0.68 -21.78 -15.33
C ALA A 72 -0.09 -20.37 -15.15
N TYR A 73 -0.88 -19.46 -14.57
CA TYR A 73 -0.43 -18.11 -14.25
C TYR A 73 0.78 -18.21 -13.31
N SER A 74 1.95 -17.75 -13.76
CA SER A 74 3.19 -17.89 -13.00
C SER A 74 3.38 -16.72 -12.04
N VAL A 75 3.95 -17.02 -10.87
CA VAL A 75 4.27 -15.99 -9.87
C VAL A 75 5.27 -14.97 -10.46
N ASP A 76 6.25 -15.43 -11.25
CA ASP A 76 7.26 -14.55 -11.86
C ASP A 76 6.64 -13.57 -12.85
N GLN A 77 5.72 -14.03 -13.70
CA GLN A 77 5.01 -13.16 -14.64
C GLN A 77 4.18 -12.11 -13.89
N CYS A 78 3.46 -12.52 -12.84
CA CYS A 78 2.72 -11.59 -12.00
C CYS A 78 3.64 -10.56 -11.33
N MET A 79 4.77 -10.98 -10.78
CA MET A 79 5.72 -10.07 -10.13
C MET A 79 6.33 -9.06 -11.11
N GLU A 80 6.59 -9.46 -12.35
CA GLU A 80 7.01 -8.53 -13.42
C GLU A 80 5.91 -7.53 -13.79
N GLU A 81 4.65 -7.96 -13.84
CA GLU A 81 3.49 -7.07 -14.08
C GLU A 81 3.28 -6.08 -12.94
N GLN A 82 3.60 -6.47 -11.70
CA GLN A 82 3.43 -5.64 -10.49
C GLN A 82 4.67 -4.80 -10.13
N LYS A 83 5.79 -4.90 -10.86
CA LYS A 83 7.07 -4.27 -10.46
C LYS A 83 7.04 -2.75 -10.36
N ASP A 84 6.18 -2.10 -11.15
CA ASP A 84 6.01 -0.65 -11.20
C ASP A 84 4.86 -0.18 -10.29
N GLN A 85 4.17 -1.12 -9.64
CA GLN A 85 3.07 -0.82 -8.71
C GLN A 85 3.63 -0.67 -7.29
N ASN A 86 3.05 0.26 -6.54
CA ASN A 86 3.39 0.45 -5.14
C ASN A 86 2.12 0.59 -4.31
N ILE A 87 1.99 -0.23 -3.27
CA ILE A 87 0.81 -0.22 -2.38
C ILE A 87 0.85 0.91 -1.35
N LEU A 88 2.04 1.45 -1.10
CA LEU A 88 2.28 2.59 -0.23
C LEU A 88 2.83 3.77 -1.04
N PRO A 89 2.64 5.02 -0.58
CA PRO A 89 3.24 6.19 -1.20
C PRO A 89 4.76 6.04 -1.40
N ASP A 90 5.26 6.48 -2.55
CA ASP A 90 6.70 6.46 -2.86
C ASP A 90 7.53 7.32 -1.89
N GLU A 91 6.90 8.39 -1.40
CA GLU A 91 7.46 9.29 -0.41
C GLU A 91 7.29 8.68 0.98
N TYR A 92 8.39 8.18 1.55
CA TYR A 92 8.44 7.57 2.88
C TYR A 92 7.80 8.47 3.97
N GLU A 93 7.96 9.78 3.89
CA GLU A 93 7.39 10.75 4.85
C GLU A 93 5.85 10.85 4.79
N LYS A 94 5.23 10.37 3.70
CA LYS A 94 3.78 10.29 3.54
C LYS A 94 3.21 8.96 4.03
N VAL A 95 4.05 7.98 4.35
CA VAL A 95 3.62 6.68 4.86
C VAL A 95 3.24 6.80 6.33
N THR A 96 2.07 6.27 6.69
CA THR A 96 1.58 6.25 8.07
C THR A 96 1.58 4.85 8.65
N ASP A 97 1.73 4.74 9.97
CA ASP A 97 1.60 3.46 10.68
C ASP A 97 0.23 2.81 10.47
N ALA A 98 -0.82 3.63 10.31
CA ALA A 98 -2.17 3.15 9.99
C ALA A 98 -2.21 2.46 8.63
N GLN A 99 -1.58 3.01 7.60
CA GLN A 99 -1.48 2.37 6.28
C GLN A 99 -0.67 1.07 6.36
N ILE A 100 0.47 1.08 7.07
CA ILE A 100 1.28 -0.12 7.29
C ILE A 100 0.46 -1.22 7.96
N ALA A 101 -0.32 -0.88 8.99
CA ALA A 101 -1.19 -1.82 9.68
C ALA A 101 -2.26 -2.40 8.75
N LYS A 102 -2.90 -1.55 7.93
CA LYS A 102 -3.87 -2.01 6.91
C LYS A 102 -3.24 -2.98 5.91
N VAL A 103 -2.01 -2.71 5.44
CA VAL A 103 -1.32 -3.60 4.49
C VAL A 103 -1.08 -4.96 5.15
N LYS A 104 -0.62 -4.99 6.40
CA LYS A 104 -0.41 -6.23 7.16
C LYS A 104 -1.70 -7.04 7.32
N VAL A 105 -2.80 -6.39 7.70
CA VAL A 105 -4.11 -7.05 7.83
C VAL A 105 -4.57 -7.63 6.49
N CYS A 106 -4.51 -6.83 5.43
CA CYS A 106 -4.82 -7.29 4.08
C CYS A 106 -3.95 -8.50 3.66
N MET A 107 -2.65 -8.49 3.95
CA MET A 107 -1.76 -9.62 3.66
C MET A 107 -2.09 -10.89 4.44
N GLU A 108 -2.65 -10.78 5.64
CA GLU A 108 -3.13 -11.92 6.40
C GLU A 108 -4.44 -12.46 5.84
N ASP A 109 -5.34 -11.57 5.42
CA ASP A 109 -6.63 -11.95 4.85
C ASP A 109 -6.48 -12.55 3.45
N LEU A 110 -5.52 -12.08 2.64
CA LEU A 110 -5.11 -12.69 1.36
C LEU A 110 -4.83 -14.20 1.47
N LEU A 111 -4.28 -14.64 2.59
CA LEU A 111 -3.99 -16.06 2.80
C LEU A 111 -5.24 -16.87 3.17
N LYS A 112 -6.24 -16.23 3.76
CA LYS A 112 -7.47 -16.88 4.27
C LYS A 112 -8.59 -16.93 3.23
N VAL A 113 -8.60 -15.99 2.29
CA VAL A 113 -9.67 -15.87 1.31
C VAL A 113 -9.63 -17.06 0.34
N PRO A 114 -10.77 -17.74 0.12
CA PRO A 114 -10.87 -18.82 -0.85
C PRO A 114 -10.86 -18.26 -2.29
N CYS A 115 -10.43 -19.07 -3.25
CA CYS A 115 -10.24 -18.64 -4.63
C CYS A 115 -11.53 -18.18 -5.32
N GLU A 116 -12.66 -18.75 -4.90
CA GLU A 116 -14.01 -18.42 -5.35
C GLU A 116 -14.38 -16.96 -5.03
N GLU A 117 -13.79 -16.38 -3.98
CA GLU A 117 -14.02 -15.00 -3.56
C GLU A 117 -12.96 -14.02 -4.12
N MET A 118 -11.82 -14.52 -4.61
CA MET A 118 -10.78 -13.69 -5.24
C MET A 118 -11.26 -13.08 -6.57
N GLU A 119 -12.11 -13.80 -7.30
CA GLU A 119 -12.63 -13.37 -8.61
C GLU A 119 -13.74 -12.29 -8.51
N GLY A 120 -14.36 -12.14 -7.33
CA GLY A 120 -15.63 -11.42 -7.16
C GLY A 120 -15.55 -9.93 -6.80
N GLY A 121 -14.36 -9.32 -6.78
CA GLY A 121 -14.19 -7.90 -6.42
C GLY A 121 -13.09 -7.59 -5.42
N GLY A 122 -12.23 -8.56 -5.10
CA GLY A 122 -11.09 -8.38 -4.23
C GLY A 122 -11.44 -8.40 -2.74
N ILE A 123 -10.41 -8.43 -1.92
CA ILE A 123 -10.54 -8.63 -0.47
C ILE A 123 -10.90 -7.31 0.20
N PRO A 124 -11.97 -7.26 1.02
CA PRO A 124 -12.44 -6.02 1.64
C PRO A 124 -11.34 -5.24 2.38
N SER A 125 -10.50 -5.93 3.15
CA SER A 125 -9.39 -5.31 3.88
C SER A 125 -8.28 -4.75 2.97
N CYS A 126 -8.15 -5.29 1.76
CA CYS A 126 -7.23 -4.80 0.74
C CYS A 126 -7.82 -3.64 -0.07
N GLN A 127 -9.14 -3.56 -0.23
CA GLN A 127 -9.81 -2.43 -0.89
C GLN A 127 -9.56 -1.11 -0.14
N GLU A 128 -9.49 -1.15 1.18
CA GLU A 128 -9.17 0.01 2.01
C GLU A 128 -7.77 0.60 1.76
N LEU A 129 -6.86 -0.16 1.14
CA LEU A 129 -5.52 0.32 0.78
C LEU A 129 -5.56 1.30 -0.39
N PHE A 130 -6.55 1.15 -1.26
CA PHE A 130 -6.73 1.98 -2.46
C PHE A 130 -7.73 3.11 -2.26
N GLN A 131 -8.47 3.09 -1.15
CA GLN A 131 -9.28 4.21 -0.71
C GLN A 131 -8.34 5.29 -0.17
N SER A 132 -7.94 6.21 -1.06
CA SER A 132 -7.31 7.45 -0.63
C SER A 132 -8.25 8.17 0.35
N PRO A 133 -7.74 8.79 1.43
CA PRO A 133 -8.54 9.75 2.17
C PRO A 133 -8.95 10.83 1.16
N LYS A 134 -10.21 10.78 0.71
CA LYS A 134 -10.84 11.90 0.03
C LYS A 134 -10.83 13.03 1.05
N ASP A 135 -10.05 14.05 0.73
CA ASP A 135 -10.23 15.45 1.13
C ASP A 135 -10.87 15.67 2.51
N GLU A 136 -10.03 15.88 3.52
CA GLU A 136 -10.32 16.83 4.62
C GLU A 136 -9.12 17.73 4.87
#